data_AF-A0A6M9TZU9-F1
#
_entry.id   AF-A0A6M9TZU9-F1
#
_cell.length_a   1.000
_cell.length_b   1.000
_cell.length_c   1.000
_cell.angle_alpha   90.00
_cell.angle_beta   90.00
_cell.angle_gamma   90.00
#
_symmetry.space_group_name_H-M   'P 1'
#
loop_
_entity.id
_entity.type
_entity.pdbx_description
1 polymer ?
#
loop_
_entity_poly.entity_id
_entity_poly.type
_entity_poly.pdbx_seq_one_letter_code
_entity_poly.pdbx_strand_id
1 'polypeptide(L)'
;SYGNTLWGNSLNDPAQWEFVGMDKNKAVQTVKDRILAGRAKQPVIFHGQLTGNMDVAIPQVPGGRKVIFDGSVNLPEGTLSQDSGTLIFQGHPVIHASISGSAPVSLNQKDWENRQFTMKTLSLKDADFHLSRNASLNSDIKSDNSHITLGSDRAFVDKNDGTGNYVIPEEGTSVPDTVNDRSQYEGNITLNHNSALDIGSRFTGGIDAYDSAVSITSPDVLLTAPGAFAGSSLTVHDGGHLTALNGLFSDGHIQAGKNGKITLSGTPVKDTANQYAPAVYLTDGYDLTGDNAALEITRGAHASGDIHASAASTVTIGSDTPAELASAETAASAFAGSLLEGYNAAFNGAITGGRADVSMHNALWTLGGDSAIHSLTVRNSRISSEG
;
A
#
# COMPACT_ATOMS: atom_id res chain seq x y z
N SER A 1 -63.54 -8.66 29.55
CA SER A 1 -62.66 -7.99 28.58
C SER A 1 -61.95 -6.84 29.28
N TYR A 2 -60.77 -7.09 29.85
CA TYR A 2 -59.95 -6.01 30.41
C TYR A 2 -59.04 -5.48 29.30
N GLY A 3 -59.60 -4.57 28.50
CA GLY A 3 -58.80 -3.73 27.61
C GLY A 3 -57.99 -2.78 28.48
N ASN A 4 -56.68 -3.01 28.57
CA ASN A 4 -55.79 -2.11 29.27
C ASN A 4 -55.64 -0.85 28.40
N THR A 5 -56.42 0.19 28.72
CA THR A 5 -56.54 1.45 27.96
C THR A 5 -55.24 2.26 27.87
N LEU A 6 -54.18 1.82 28.56
CA LEU A 6 -52.84 2.41 28.46
C LEU A 6 -52.08 2.06 27.17
N TRP A 7 -52.42 0.97 26.49
CA TRP A 7 -51.57 0.42 25.40
C TRP A 7 -52.30 0.09 24.09
N GLY A 8 -53.59 0.45 23.98
CA GLY A 8 -54.41 0.18 22.79
C GLY A 8 -54.68 -1.32 22.53
N ASN A 9 -55.40 -1.61 21.45
CA ASN A 9 -55.73 -2.99 21.03
C ASN A 9 -54.59 -3.69 20.27
N SER A 10 -53.40 -3.09 20.18
CA SER A 10 -52.31 -3.60 19.34
C SER A 10 -51.27 -4.43 20.09
N LEU A 11 -51.42 -4.69 21.39
CA LEU A 11 -50.42 -5.45 22.18
C LEU A 11 -50.05 -6.84 21.64
N ASN A 12 -50.92 -7.44 20.81
CA ASN A 12 -50.66 -8.73 20.15
C ASN A 12 -50.23 -8.58 18.67
N ASP A 13 -50.04 -7.36 18.18
CA ASP A 13 -49.58 -7.08 16.82
C ASP A 13 -48.04 -7.13 16.76
N PRO A 14 -47.45 -8.18 16.16
CA PRO A 14 -46.00 -8.34 16.08
C PRO A 14 -45.32 -7.31 15.16
N ALA A 15 -46.09 -6.55 14.37
CA ALA A 15 -45.56 -5.44 13.58
C ALA A 15 -45.33 -4.17 14.42
N GLN A 16 -45.96 -4.06 15.59
CA GLN A 16 -45.86 -2.89 16.48
C GLN A 16 -45.16 -3.20 17.80
N TRP A 17 -45.29 -4.44 18.29
CA TRP A 17 -44.77 -4.85 19.59
C TRP A 17 -43.94 -6.11 19.49
N GLU A 18 -42.88 -6.15 20.27
CA GLU A 18 -42.03 -7.32 20.39
C GLU A 18 -41.98 -7.80 21.83
N PHE A 19 -42.27 -9.08 22.05
CA PHE A 19 -42.16 -9.69 23.36
C PHE A 19 -40.70 -10.02 23.69
N VAL A 20 -40.16 -9.39 24.74
CA VAL A 20 -38.75 -9.53 25.17
C VAL A 20 -38.59 -10.32 26.48
N GLY A 21 -39.62 -11.10 26.87
CA GLY A 21 -39.62 -11.93 28.07
C GLY A 21 -40.22 -11.25 29.31
N MET A 22 -40.37 -12.03 30.39
CA MET A 22 -41.00 -11.59 31.64
C MET A 22 -39.99 -11.11 32.70
N ASP A 23 -38.70 -11.38 32.51
CA ASP A 23 -37.64 -10.94 33.42
C ASP A 23 -37.16 -9.55 33.03
N LYS A 24 -37.30 -8.58 33.95
CA LYS A 24 -36.94 -7.18 33.71
C LYS A 24 -35.47 -7.01 33.31
N ASN A 25 -34.55 -7.71 33.96
CA ASN A 25 -33.12 -7.54 33.70
C ASN A 25 -32.75 -8.12 32.34
N LYS A 26 -33.30 -9.29 31.99
CA LYS A 26 -33.13 -9.88 30.66
C LYS A 26 -33.75 -9.03 29.56
N ALA A 27 -34.95 -8.49 29.78
CA ALA A 27 -35.61 -7.61 28.82
C ALA A 27 -34.79 -6.33 28.58
N VAL A 28 -34.31 -5.69 29.64
CA VAL A 28 -33.44 -4.49 29.54
C VAL A 28 -32.13 -4.83 28.83
N GLN A 29 -31.50 -5.96 29.17
CA GLN A 29 -30.24 -6.38 28.53
C GLN A 29 -30.44 -6.64 27.04
N THR A 30 -31.53 -7.33 26.65
CA THR A 30 -31.88 -7.58 25.25
C THR A 30 -31.99 -6.27 24.45
N VAL A 31 -32.63 -5.25 25.02
CA VAL A 31 -32.75 -3.94 24.36
C VAL A 31 -31.39 -3.22 24.29
N LYS A 32 -30.60 -3.26 25.37
CA LYS A 32 -29.24 -2.69 25.38
C LYS A 32 -28.35 -3.33 24.33
N ASP A 33 -28.33 -4.66 24.25
CA ASP A 33 -27.51 -5.41 23.30
C ASP A 33 -27.91 -5.08 21.87
N ARG A 34 -29.20 -4.88 21.58
CA ARG A 34 -29.67 -4.45 20.26
C ARG A 34 -29.26 -3.03 19.91
N ILE A 35 -29.45 -2.09 20.83
CA ILE A 35 -29.02 -0.69 20.61
C ILE A 35 -27.51 -0.64 20.40
N LEU A 36 -26.74 -1.37 21.21
CA LEU A 36 -25.29 -1.46 21.08
C LEU A 36 -24.88 -2.14 19.77
N ALA A 37 -25.51 -3.25 19.38
CA ALA A 37 -25.25 -3.93 18.11
C ALA A 37 -25.59 -3.05 16.90
N GLY A 38 -26.64 -2.24 16.98
CA GLY A 38 -26.97 -1.24 15.96
C GLY A 38 -25.93 -0.12 15.88
N ARG A 39 -25.55 0.46 17.02
CA ARG A 39 -24.54 1.55 17.10
C ARG A 39 -23.13 1.07 16.73
N ALA A 40 -22.80 -0.16 17.09
CA ALA A 40 -21.55 -0.83 16.76
C ALA A 40 -21.27 -0.86 15.26
N LYS A 41 -22.32 -0.93 14.42
CA LYS A 41 -22.20 -0.95 12.96
C LYS A 41 -22.17 0.44 12.33
N GLN A 42 -22.52 1.50 13.06
CA GLN A 42 -22.53 2.85 12.51
C GLN A 42 -21.11 3.41 12.41
N PRO A 43 -20.64 3.80 11.21
CA PRO A 43 -19.37 4.48 11.04
C PRO A 43 -19.28 5.74 11.89
N VAL A 44 -18.06 6.11 12.30
CA VAL A 44 -17.78 7.37 12.99
C VAL A 44 -16.84 8.19 12.12
N ILE A 45 -17.22 9.43 11.83
CA ILE A 45 -16.37 10.38 11.12
C ILE A 45 -15.87 11.42 12.13
N PHE A 46 -14.56 11.67 12.13
CA PHE A 46 -13.92 12.72 12.91
C PHE A 46 -13.36 13.80 11.97
N HIS A 47 -14.09 14.90 11.86
CA HIS A 47 -13.73 16.09 11.07
C HIS A 47 -12.64 16.96 11.71
N GLY A 48 -12.29 16.69 12.97
CA GLY A 48 -11.37 17.51 13.75
C GLY A 48 -9.90 17.27 13.43
N GLN A 49 -9.03 17.88 14.24
CA GLN A 49 -7.59 17.68 14.15
C GLN A 49 -7.05 17.02 15.40
N LEU A 50 -6.12 16.08 15.24
CA LEU A 50 -5.32 15.52 16.33
C LEU A 50 -3.92 16.08 16.24
N THR A 51 -3.51 16.93 17.17
CA THR A 51 -2.22 17.64 17.09
C THR A 51 -1.47 17.62 18.41
N GLY A 52 -0.14 17.53 18.33
CA GLY A 52 0.76 17.73 19.47
C GLY A 52 1.45 16.44 19.91
N ASN A 53 1.85 16.40 21.18
CA ASN A 53 2.59 15.29 21.75
C ASN A 53 1.63 14.33 22.45
N MET A 54 0.99 13.45 21.68
CA MET A 54 0.07 12.46 22.20
C MET A 54 0.08 11.18 21.36
N ASP A 55 -0.25 10.09 22.04
CA ASP A 55 -0.64 8.83 21.40
C ASP A 55 -2.17 8.74 21.34
N VAL A 56 -2.66 8.08 20.30
CA VAL A 56 -4.09 7.86 20.08
C VAL A 56 -4.34 6.37 19.96
N ALA A 57 -5.28 5.86 20.75
CA ALA A 57 -5.66 4.46 20.72
C ALA A 57 -7.13 4.32 20.35
N ILE A 58 -7.38 3.60 19.26
CA ILE A 58 -8.70 3.15 18.83
C ILE A 58 -8.77 1.67 19.19
N PRO A 59 -9.36 1.32 20.35
CA PRO A 59 -9.42 -0.05 20.82
C PRO A 59 -10.39 -0.87 19.97
N GLN A 60 -10.44 -2.18 20.25
CA GLN A 60 -11.46 -3.06 19.68
C GLN A 60 -12.86 -2.48 19.87
N VAL A 61 -13.41 -2.04 18.76
CA VAL A 61 -14.75 -1.48 18.68
C VAL A 61 -15.74 -2.62 18.38
N PRO A 62 -16.81 -2.78 19.16
CA PRO A 62 -17.79 -3.83 18.93
C PRO A 62 -18.30 -3.80 17.49
N GLY A 63 -18.48 -4.99 16.89
CA GLY A 63 -19.12 -5.15 15.58
C GLY A 63 -18.31 -4.71 14.36
N GLY A 64 -16.99 -4.53 14.48
CA GLY A 64 -16.12 -4.17 13.34
C GLY A 64 -16.37 -2.74 12.86
N ARG A 65 -16.56 -1.80 13.80
CA ARG A 65 -16.89 -0.41 13.50
C ARG A 65 -15.83 0.24 12.62
N LYS A 66 -16.28 1.15 11.76
CA LYS A 66 -15.43 1.95 10.87
C LYS A 66 -15.16 3.31 11.50
N VAL A 67 -13.90 3.72 11.54
CA VAL A 67 -13.46 5.03 12.00
C VAL A 67 -12.84 5.78 10.83
N ILE A 68 -13.34 6.97 10.56
CA ILE A 68 -12.94 7.78 9.42
C ILE A 68 -12.37 9.10 9.93
N PHE A 69 -11.22 9.47 9.43
CA PHE A 69 -10.65 10.79 9.58
C PHE A 69 -10.61 11.48 8.21
N ASP A 70 -11.35 12.57 8.10
CA ASP A 70 -11.33 13.52 6.98
C ASP A 70 -10.92 14.94 7.43
N GLY A 71 -10.50 15.07 8.70
CA GLY A 71 -9.75 16.21 9.22
C GLY A 71 -8.24 16.04 9.02
N SER A 72 -7.43 16.27 10.05
CA SER A 72 -5.97 16.08 9.96
C SER A 72 -5.35 15.47 11.22
N VAL A 73 -4.17 14.87 11.06
CA VAL A 73 -3.37 14.34 12.17
C VAL A 73 -1.97 14.90 12.08
N ASN A 74 -1.43 15.40 13.19
CA ASN A 74 -0.06 15.89 13.31
C ASN A 74 0.49 15.51 14.69
N LEU A 75 1.01 14.30 14.78
CA LEU A 75 1.57 13.67 15.98
C LEU A 75 3.04 13.27 15.71
N PRO A 76 3.98 14.21 15.51
CA PRO A 76 5.32 13.89 14.96
C PRO A 76 6.09 12.81 15.73
N GLU A 77 5.88 12.73 17.05
CA GLU A 77 6.49 11.72 17.92
C GLU A 77 5.51 10.65 18.40
N GLY A 78 4.22 10.83 18.11
CA GLY A 78 3.13 10.02 18.64
C GLY A 78 2.78 8.82 17.76
N THR A 79 2.12 7.86 18.37
CA THR A 79 1.57 6.66 17.74
C THR A 79 0.06 6.75 17.66
N LEU A 80 -0.51 6.45 16.49
CA LEU A 80 -1.94 6.12 16.37
C LEU A 80 -2.04 4.60 16.26
N SER A 81 -2.85 3.98 17.12
CA SER A 81 -3.06 2.54 17.16
C SER A 81 -4.51 2.18 16.88
N GLN A 82 -4.71 1.17 16.04
CA GLN A 82 -6.00 0.56 15.74
C GLN A 82 -5.96 -0.93 16.06
N ASP A 83 -6.89 -1.38 16.88
CA ASP A 83 -7.13 -2.81 17.13
C ASP A 83 -8.51 -3.19 16.59
N SER A 84 -8.53 -4.06 15.57
CA SER A 84 -9.73 -4.54 14.88
C SER A 84 -10.53 -3.46 14.13
N GLY A 85 -11.46 -3.89 13.26
CA GLY A 85 -12.35 -2.97 12.52
C GLY A 85 -11.64 -2.23 11.39
N THR A 86 -12.26 -1.16 10.90
CA THR A 86 -11.75 -0.43 9.73
C THR A 86 -11.32 0.99 10.13
N LEU A 87 -10.14 1.42 9.70
CA LEU A 87 -9.64 2.78 9.81
C LEU A 87 -9.47 3.40 8.42
N ILE A 88 -9.95 4.63 8.22
CA ILE A 88 -9.87 5.31 6.93
C ILE A 88 -9.30 6.71 7.13
N PHE A 89 -8.23 7.01 6.42
CA PHE A 89 -7.73 8.36 6.21
C PHE A 89 -8.09 8.80 4.80
N GLN A 90 -8.72 9.95 4.68
CA GLN A 90 -9.18 10.49 3.40
C GLN A 90 -9.07 12.02 3.39
N GLY A 91 -9.13 12.61 2.20
CA GLY A 91 -9.41 14.03 2.05
C GLY A 91 -10.86 14.36 2.46
N HIS A 92 -11.19 15.64 2.39
CA HIS A 92 -12.50 16.15 2.78
C HIS A 92 -13.22 16.73 1.56
N PRO A 93 -14.45 16.31 1.24
CA PRO A 93 -15.20 16.94 0.16
C PRO A 93 -15.43 18.42 0.49
N VAL A 94 -15.20 19.32 -0.47
CA VAL A 94 -15.48 20.75 -0.26
C VAL A 94 -16.97 20.95 0.02
N ILE A 95 -17.29 21.63 1.11
CA ILE A 95 -18.67 21.91 1.52
C ILE A 95 -19.29 22.96 0.58
N HIS A 96 -20.43 22.63 -0.02
CA HIS A 96 -21.27 23.55 -0.79
C HIS A 96 -22.53 23.94 -0.03
N ALA A 97 -23.10 25.10 -0.36
CA ALA A 97 -24.36 25.54 0.23
C ALA A 97 -25.51 24.60 -0.19
N SER A 98 -26.24 24.05 0.79
CA SER A 98 -27.43 23.25 0.53
C SER A 98 -28.59 24.15 0.07
N ILE A 99 -29.01 23.97 -1.19
CA ILE A 99 -30.21 24.62 -1.75
C ILE A 99 -31.31 23.57 -1.84
N SER A 100 -32.47 23.84 -1.22
CA SER A 100 -33.67 22.99 -1.28
C SER A 100 -33.48 21.52 -0.84
N GLY A 101 -32.61 21.27 0.15
CA GLY A 101 -32.40 19.94 0.72
C GLY A 101 -31.39 19.06 -0.03
N SER A 102 -30.58 19.65 -0.92
CA SER A 102 -29.39 18.98 -1.48
C SER A 102 -28.38 18.67 -0.37
N ALA A 103 -27.64 17.57 -0.50
CA ALA A 103 -26.55 17.28 0.43
C ALA A 103 -25.43 18.33 0.28
N PRO A 104 -24.80 18.78 1.39
CA PRO A 104 -23.72 19.77 1.35
C PRO A 104 -22.46 19.24 0.67
N VAL A 105 -22.31 17.92 0.63
CA VAL A 105 -21.18 17.18 0.06
C VAL A 105 -21.68 15.91 -0.63
N SER A 106 -20.89 15.35 -1.54
CA SER A 106 -21.19 14.10 -2.23
C SER A 106 -19.93 13.34 -2.63
N LEU A 107 -20.02 12.00 -2.73
CA LEU A 107 -18.88 11.17 -3.14
C LEU A 107 -18.39 11.46 -4.57
N ASN A 108 -19.28 11.93 -5.44
CA ASN A 108 -19.02 12.16 -6.87
C ASN A 108 -18.55 13.58 -7.19
N GLN A 109 -18.41 14.46 -6.20
CA GLN A 109 -17.90 15.81 -6.45
C GLN A 109 -16.42 15.77 -6.80
N LYS A 110 -15.99 16.75 -7.60
CA LYS A 110 -14.60 16.82 -8.10
C LYS A 110 -13.67 17.51 -7.13
N ASP A 111 -14.17 18.49 -6.41
CA ASP A 111 -13.43 19.35 -5.51
C ASP A 111 -13.38 18.76 -4.10
N TRP A 112 -12.17 18.34 -3.72
CA TRP A 112 -11.82 17.80 -2.42
C TRP A 112 -10.66 18.61 -1.84
N GLU A 113 -10.71 18.84 -0.54
CA GLU A 113 -9.60 19.40 0.23
C GLU A 113 -8.58 18.30 0.54
N ASN A 114 -7.31 18.61 0.30
CA ASN A 114 -6.23 17.73 0.71
C ASN A 114 -6.06 17.74 2.23
N ARG A 115 -5.87 16.55 2.80
CA ARG A 115 -5.65 16.35 4.23
C ARG A 115 -4.32 15.66 4.49
N GLN A 116 -3.64 16.10 5.56
CA GLN A 116 -2.36 15.54 5.98
C GLN A 116 -2.50 14.75 7.27
N PHE A 117 -1.86 13.58 7.27
CA PHE A 117 -1.82 12.64 8.37
C PHE A 117 -0.35 12.36 8.67
N THR A 118 0.21 13.07 9.64
CA THR A 118 1.59 12.91 10.08
C THR A 118 1.60 12.30 11.47
N MET A 119 2.25 11.16 11.61
CA MET A 119 2.51 10.54 12.91
C MET A 119 3.78 9.71 12.86
N LYS A 120 4.45 9.51 13.99
CA LYS A 120 5.65 8.66 14.02
C LYS A 120 5.34 7.24 13.58
N THR A 121 4.27 6.67 14.14
CA THR A 121 3.88 5.30 13.84
C THR A 121 2.36 5.14 13.77
N LEU A 122 1.89 4.48 12.72
CA LEU A 122 0.55 3.91 12.63
C LEU A 122 0.64 2.41 12.96
N SER A 123 0.13 2.00 14.11
CA SER A 123 0.13 0.61 14.56
C SER A 123 -1.22 -0.05 14.27
N LEU A 124 -1.23 -1.12 13.49
CA LEU A 124 -2.41 -1.83 13.05
C LEU A 124 -2.37 -3.27 13.54
N LYS A 125 -3.44 -3.71 14.20
CA LYS A 125 -3.61 -5.09 14.65
C LYS A 125 -5.01 -5.58 14.30
N ASP A 126 -5.09 -6.72 13.61
CA ASP A 126 -6.36 -7.32 13.18
C ASP A 126 -7.28 -6.34 12.42
N ALA A 127 -6.69 -5.33 11.77
CA ALA A 127 -7.39 -4.15 11.25
C ALA A 127 -7.44 -4.10 9.72
N ASP A 128 -8.38 -3.32 9.19
CA ASP A 128 -8.52 -2.98 7.78
C ASP A 128 -8.28 -1.48 7.60
N PHE A 129 -7.15 -1.09 7.02
CA PHE A 129 -6.73 0.30 6.89
C PHE A 129 -6.80 0.78 5.43
N HIS A 130 -7.40 1.95 5.21
CA HIS A 130 -7.48 2.59 3.91
C HIS A 130 -6.90 4.00 3.94
N LEU A 131 -5.98 4.28 3.01
CA LEU A 131 -5.57 5.64 2.64
C LEU A 131 -6.20 6.01 1.30
N SER A 132 -7.23 6.84 1.35
CA SER A 132 -8.11 7.14 0.20
C SER A 132 -7.79 8.50 -0.43
N ARG A 133 -8.51 8.89 -1.48
CA ARG A 133 -8.26 10.12 -2.27
C ARG A 133 -7.98 11.36 -1.41
N ASN A 134 -7.15 12.26 -1.94
CA ASN A 134 -6.82 13.56 -1.36
C ASN A 134 -6.19 13.48 0.06
N ALA A 135 -5.66 12.32 0.47
CA ALA A 135 -4.93 12.16 1.73
C ALA A 135 -3.43 11.95 1.50
N SER A 136 -2.61 12.63 2.31
CA SER A 136 -1.17 12.38 2.43
C SER A 136 -0.85 11.82 3.80
N LEU A 137 -0.27 10.62 3.85
CA LEU A 137 0.18 9.96 5.08
C LEU A 137 1.71 9.96 5.14
N ASN A 138 2.25 10.60 6.17
CA ASN A 138 3.68 10.53 6.52
C ASN A 138 3.80 9.78 7.86
N SER A 139 4.17 8.50 7.79
CA SER A 139 4.29 7.63 8.98
C SER A 139 4.95 6.30 8.68
N ASP A 140 5.68 5.74 9.66
CA ASP A 140 5.97 4.31 9.63
C ASP A 140 4.70 3.52 9.98
N ILE A 141 4.39 2.48 9.21
CA ILE A 141 3.26 1.58 9.49
C ILE A 141 3.79 0.28 10.09
N LYS A 142 3.22 -0.17 11.20
CA LYS A 142 3.48 -1.49 11.78
C LYS A 142 2.20 -2.30 11.77
N SER A 143 2.20 -3.39 11.05
CA SER A 143 1.03 -4.25 10.84
C SER A 143 1.24 -5.63 11.45
N ASP A 144 0.19 -6.12 12.09
CA ASP A 144 0.06 -7.49 12.61
C ASP A 144 -1.32 -8.02 12.20
N ASN A 145 -1.36 -9.04 11.33
CA ASN A 145 -2.59 -9.61 10.79
C ASN A 145 -3.61 -8.56 10.29
N SER A 146 -3.13 -7.55 9.57
CA SER A 146 -3.96 -6.44 9.09
C SER A 146 -3.86 -6.29 7.57
N HIS A 147 -4.89 -5.70 6.98
CA HIS A 147 -4.92 -5.37 5.55
C HIS A 147 -4.78 -3.85 5.37
N ILE A 148 -3.87 -3.43 4.50
CA ILE A 148 -3.57 -2.04 4.21
C ILE A 148 -3.82 -1.77 2.73
N THR A 149 -4.70 -0.82 2.42
CA THR A 149 -4.97 -0.36 1.06
C THR A 149 -4.52 1.08 0.90
N LEU A 150 -3.42 1.31 0.17
CA LEU A 150 -2.91 2.62 -0.18
C LEU A 150 -3.42 3.02 -1.57
N GLY A 151 -4.30 4.01 -1.66
CA GLY A 151 -5.02 4.32 -2.90
C GLY A 151 -6.41 3.72 -2.96
N SER A 152 -7.06 3.59 -1.81
CA SER A 152 -8.42 3.08 -1.71
C SER A 152 -9.42 3.99 -2.42
N ASP A 153 -10.36 3.38 -3.15
CA ASP A 153 -11.51 4.06 -3.75
C ASP A 153 -12.69 4.22 -2.76
N ARG A 154 -12.63 3.54 -1.62
CA ARG A 154 -13.61 3.63 -0.54
C ARG A 154 -13.50 4.98 0.16
N ALA A 155 -14.57 5.77 0.16
CA ALA A 155 -14.65 7.05 0.84
C ALA A 155 -15.97 7.22 1.59
N PHE A 156 -15.98 8.17 2.52
CA PHE A 156 -17.14 8.53 3.31
C PHE A 156 -17.41 10.03 3.19
N VAL A 157 -18.68 10.41 3.28
CA VAL A 157 -19.11 11.81 3.43
C VAL A 157 -20.12 11.91 4.57
N ASP A 158 -20.17 13.07 5.24
CA ASP A 158 -21.24 13.38 6.19
C ASP A 158 -22.37 14.14 5.49
N LYS A 159 -23.59 13.59 5.47
CA LYS A 159 -24.75 14.29 4.88
C LYS A 159 -25.13 15.58 5.61
N ASN A 160 -24.67 15.72 6.85
CA ASN A 160 -24.88 16.90 7.68
C ASN A 160 -23.65 17.80 7.79
N ASP A 161 -22.64 17.60 6.93
CA ASP A 161 -21.40 18.36 7.00
C ASP A 161 -21.64 19.88 6.92
N GLY A 162 -20.90 20.64 7.72
CA GLY A 162 -21.03 22.10 7.85
C GLY A 162 -22.29 22.59 8.58
N THR A 163 -23.21 21.71 8.99
CA THR A 163 -24.48 22.12 9.65
C THR A 163 -24.41 22.21 11.17
N GLY A 164 -23.40 21.59 11.80
CA GLY A 164 -23.27 21.45 13.25
C GLY A 164 -24.18 20.38 13.88
N ASN A 165 -24.92 19.61 13.06
CA ASN A 165 -25.72 18.48 13.52
C ASN A 165 -24.89 17.21 13.70
N TYR A 166 -25.53 16.14 14.18
CA TYR A 166 -24.89 14.83 14.26
C TYR A 166 -24.51 14.27 12.88
N VAL A 167 -23.35 13.61 12.82
CA VAL A 167 -22.83 12.94 11.63
C VAL A 167 -23.83 11.90 11.10
N ILE A 168 -24.09 11.95 9.80
CA ILE A 168 -24.83 10.94 9.04
C ILE A 168 -23.89 10.43 7.95
N PRO A 169 -23.15 9.33 8.21
CA PRO A 169 -22.15 8.85 7.27
C PRO A 169 -22.82 8.20 6.04
N GLU A 170 -22.32 8.53 4.86
CA GLU A 170 -22.56 7.80 3.61
C GLU A 170 -21.25 7.23 3.11
N GLU A 171 -21.21 5.91 2.94
CA GLU A 171 -20.09 5.18 2.34
C GLU A 171 -20.31 5.02 0.84
N GLY A 172 -19.24 5.10 0.07
CA GLY A 172 -19.25 4.62 -1.31
C GLY A 172 -17.90 4.76 -1.98
N THR A 173 -17.91 4.67 -3.30
CA THR A 173 -16.72 4.70 -4.14
C THR A 173 -16.46 6.13 -4.65
N SER A 174 -15.25 6.63 -4.48
CA SER A 174 -14.77 7.92 -4.97
C SER A 174 -13.34 7.79 -5.48
N VAL A 175 -13.19 7.76 -6.81
CA VAL A 175 -11.90 7.61 -7.47
C VAL A 175 -11.32 8.99 -7.80
N PRO A 176 -10.02 9.24 -7.54
CA PRO A 176 -9.34 10.48 -7.93
C PRO A 176 -9.50 10.80 -9.43
N ASP A 177 -9.93 12.03 -9.75
CA ASP A 177 -10.05 12.50 -11.14
C ASP A 177 -8.68 12.82 -11.75
N THR A 178 -7.75 13.31 -10.92
CA THR A 178 -6.41 13.72 -11.34
C THR A 178 -5.32 13.10 -10.47
N VAL A 179 -4.08 13.15 -10.96
CA VAL A 179 -2.89 12.70 -10.22
C VAL A 179 -2.67 13.49 -8.91
N ASN A 180 -3.21 14.71 -8.80
CA ASN A 180 -3.10 15.52 -7.59
C ASN A 180 -4.14 15.14 -6.51
N ASP A 181 -5.21 14.46 -6.93
CA ASP A 181 -6.25 13.95 -6.03
C ASP A 181 -5.94 12.54 -5.52
N ARG A 182 -4.88 11.92 -6.05
CA ARG A 182 -4.38 10.63 -5.58
C ARG A 182 -3.84 10.74 -4.17
N SER A 183 -4.06 9.70 -3.38
CA SER A 183 -3.44 9.59 -2.07
C SER A 183 -1.93 9.42 -2.18
N GLN A 184 -1.19 9.78 -1.13
CA GLN A 184 0.26 9.74 -1.13
C GLN A 184 0.74 9.17 0.20
N TYR A 185 1.58 8.14 0.14
CA TYR A 185 2.22 7.56 1.32
C TYR A 185 3.73 7.82 1.31
N GLU A 186 4.25 8.23 2.45
CA GLU A 186 5.68 8.37 2.72
C GLU A 186 6.02 7.77 4.10
N GLY A 187 6.97 6.82 4.13
CA GLY A 187 7.41 6.16 5.37
C GLY A 187 7.82 4.71 5.13
N ASN A 188 8.09 3.96 6.20
CA ASN A 188 8.43 2.54 6.10
C ASN A 188 7.30 1.66 6.63
N ILE A 189 7.04 0.55 5.95
CA ILE A 189 6.00 -0.40 6.36
C ILE A 189 6.65 -1.69 6.84
N THR A 190 6.30 -2.12 8.06
CA THR A 190 6.58 -3.47 8.57
C THR A 190 5.29 -4.29 8.59
N LEU A 191 5.26 -5.40 7.86
CA LEU A 191 4.14 -6.35 7.79
C LEU A 191 4.51 -7.63 8.53
N ASN A 192 3.65 -8.07 9.45
CA ASN A 192 3.80 -9.33 10.18
C ASN A 192 2.52 -10.15 10.13
N HIS A 193 2.66 -11.48 10.21
CA HIS A 193 1.59 -12.46 10.41
C HIS A 193 0.39 -12.27 9.48
N ASN A 194 0.46 -12.81 8.26
CA ASN A 194 -0.67 -12.79 7.31
C ASN A 194 -1.19 -11.36 7.05
N SER A 195 -0.33 -10.34 7.19
CA SER A 195 -0.69 -8.99 6.79
C SER A 195 -0.68 -8.88 5.26
N ALA A 196 -1.50 -7.97 4.73
CA ALA A 196 -1.57 -7.69 3.30
C ALA A 196 -1.42 -6.18 3.05
N LEU A 197 -0.66 -5.82 2.01
CA LEU A 197 -0.45 -4.46 1.56
C LEU A 197 -0.75 -4.33 0.07
N ASP A 198 -1.78 -3.56 -0.26
CA ASP A 198 -2.13 -3.18 -1.62
C ASP A 198 -1.72 -1.74 -1.91
N ILE A 199 -0.87 -1.54 -2.92
CA ILE A 199 -0.34 -0.24 -3.33
C ILE A 199 -0.95 0.15 -4.68
N GLY A 200 -2.06 0.89 -4.63
CA GLY A 200 -2.78 1.45 -5.77
C GLY A 200 -2.57 2.96 -6.00
N SER A 201 -1.72 3.61 -5.20
CA SER A 201 -1.39 5.03 -5.35
C SER A 201 0.11 5.32 -5.14
N ARG A 202 0.49 6.60 -5.05
CA ARG A 202 1.88 7.04 -4.87
C ARG A 202 2.46 6.52 -3.56
N PHE A 203 3.61 5.86 -3.66
CA PHE A 203 4.33 5.29 -2.52
C PHE A 203 5.80 5.68 -2.60
N THR A 204 6.34 6.18 -1.49
CA THR A 204 7.77 6.43 -1.30
C THR A 204 8.20 5.89 0.06
N GLY A 205 9.10 4.91 0.11
CA GLY A 205 9.38 4.26 1.40
C GLY A 205 10.27 3.03 1.40
N GLY A 206 10.15 2.24 2.46
CA GLY A 206 10.70 0.89 2.60
C GLY A 206 9.62 -0.11 2.99
N ILE A 207 9.87 -1.40 2.77
CA ILE A 207 8.93 -2.47 3.11
C ILE A 207 9.70 -3.65 3.69
N ASP A 208 9.39 -4.00 4.94
CA ASP A 208 9.83 -5.24 5.59
C ASP A 208 8.61 -6.12 5.82
N ALA A 209 8.52 -7.24 5.09
CA ALA A 209 7.40 -8.16 5.13
C ALA A 209 7.83 -9.55 5.65
N TYR A 210 7.11 -10.04 6.65
CA TYR A 210 7.29 -11.34 7.28
C TYR A 210 5.98 -12.12 7.26
N ASP A 211 5.97 -13.28 6.60
CA ASP A 211 4.78 -14.13 6.39
C ASP A 211 3.56 -13.34 5.90
N SER A 212 3.76 -12.48 4.90
CA SER A 212 2.79 -11.46 4.46
C SER A 212 2.72 -11.34 2.94
N ALA A 213 1.80 -10.51 2.42
CA ALA A 213 1.63 -10.30 0.98
C ALA A 213 1.68 -8.82 0.61
N VAL A 214 2.40 -8.51 -0.48
CA VAL A 214 2.47 -7.17 -1.07
C VAL A 214 2.07 -7.21 -2.53
N SER A 215 1.10 -6.38 -2.89
CA SER A 215 0.53 -6.27 -4.23
C SER A 215 0.62 -4.82 -4.73
N ILE A 216 1.14 -4.65 -5.94
CA ILE A 216 1.38 -3.33 -6.55
C ILE A 216 0.57 -3.22 -7.83
N THR A 217 -0.35 -2.27 -7.86
CA THR A 217 -1.11 -1.87 -9.07
C THR A 217 -0.78 -0.44 -9.50
N SER A 218 -0.15 0.34 -8.62
CA SER A 218 0.27 1.71 -8.89
C SER A 218 1.47 1.76 -9.85
N PRO A 219 1.51 2.72 -10.79
CA PRO A 219 2.69 3.00 -11.60
C PRO A 219 3.73 3.88 -10.88
N ASP A 220 3.47 4.30 -9.64
CA ASP A 220 4.23 5.30 -8.90
C ASP A 220 4.75 4.76 -7.55
N VAL A 221 5.39 3.57 -7.54
CA VAL A 221 5.97 2.95 -6.34
C VAL A 221 7.49 3.07 -6.33
N LEU A 222 8.01 3.76 -5.31
CA LEU A 222 9.43 4.00 -5.13
C LEU A 222 9.92 3.47 -3.77
N LEU A 223 10.74 2.43 -3.77
CA LEU A 223 11.46 1.98 -2.58
C LEU A 223 12.77 2.75 -2.44
N THR A 224 12.78 3.75 -1.57
CA THR A 224 13.95 4.57 -1.24
C THR A 224 14.78 3.99 -0.09
N ALA A 225 14.17 3.14 0.73
CA ALA A 225 14.83 2.35 1.76
C ALA A 225 14.95 0.88 1.31
N PRO A 226 15.81 0.07 1.94
CA PRO A 226 15.89 -1.36 1.66
C PRO A 226 14.54 -2.05 1.85
N GLY A 227 14.31 -3.14 1.11
CA GLY A 227 13.15 -4.00 1.30
C GLY A 227 13.55 -5.43 1.70
N ALA A 228 12.76 -6.06 2.56
CA ALA A 228 12.91 -7.46 2.95
C ALA A 228 11.57 -8.20 2.84
N PHE A 229 11.57 -9.37 2.20
CA PHE A 229 10.40 -10.21 2.00
C PHE A 229 10.76 -11.64 2.41
N ALA A 230 10.44 -12.00 3.66
CA ALA A 230 10.70 -13.33 4.20
C ALA A 230 9.37 -14.08 4.38
N GLY A 231 9.25 -15.27 3.80
CA GLY A 231 7.98 -16.01 3.72
C GLY A 231 6.86 -15.19 3.06
N SER A 232 7.22 -14.19 2.24
CA SER A 232 6.30 -13.15 1.79
C SER A 232 6.29 -13.00 0.27
N SER A 233 5.11 -12.74 -0.31
CA SER A 233 4.98 -12.52 -1.75
C SER A 233 5.10 -11.04 -2.11
N LEU A 234 5.79 -10.74 -3.20
CA LEU A 234 5.80 -9.43 -3.85
C LEU A 234 5.34 -9.56 -5.30
N THR A 235 4.18 -8.98 -5.60
CA THR A 235 3.56 -9.06 -6.93
C THR A 235 3.33 -7.67 -7.51
N VAL A 236 3.92 -7.42 -8.67
CA VAL A 236 3.61 -6.26 -9.51
C VAL A 236 2.54 -6.68 -10.52
N HIS A 237 1.30 -6.28 -10.27
CA HIS A 237 0.15 -6.58 -11.12
C HIS A 237 0.17 -5.77 -12.44
N ASP A 238 -0.84 -6.01 -13.27
CA ASP A 238 -0.97 -5.38 -14.58
C ASP A 238 -0.88 -3.85 -14.51
N GLY A 239 0.04 -3.27 -15.26
CA GLY A 239 0.30 -1.82 -15.31
C GLY A 239 0.96 -1.22 -14.05
N GLY A 240 1.25 -2.02 -13.03
CA GLY A 240 1.97 -1.59 -11.83
C GLY A 240 3.47 -1.43 -12.12
N HIS A 241 4.11 -0.43 -11.50
CA HIS A 241 5.54 -0.21 -11.62
C HIS A 241 6.20 -0.06 -10.25
N LEU A 242 7.23 -0.87 -10.02
CA LEU A 242 8.09 -0.84 -8.85
C LEU A 242 9.48 -0.33 -9.24
N THR A 243 9.96 0.73 -8.58
CA THR A 243 11.36 1.14 -8.64
C THR A 243 11.99 0.97 -7.26
N ALA A 244 13.01 0.14 -7.14
CA ALA A 244 13.80 -0.02 -5.92
C ALA A 244 15.18 0.60 -6.09
N LEU A 245 15.58 1.42 -5.12
CA LEU A 245 16.80 2.22 -5.19
C LEU A 245 17.87 1.82 -4.17
N ASN A 246 17.56 1.00 -3.18
CA ASN A 246 18.45 0.79 -2.04
C ASN A 246 18.57 -0.67 -1.60
N GLY A 247 18.48 -1.58 -2.57
CA GLY A 247 18.57 -3.02 -2.35
C GLY A 247 17.27 -3.67 -1.90
N LEU A 248 17.20 -4.99 -2.09
CA LEU A 248 16.04 -5.80 -1.75
C LEU A 248 16.48 -7.23 -1.45
N PHE A 249 15.90 -7.84 -0.42
CA PHE A 249 16.00 -9.27 -0.14
C PHE A 249 14.62 -9.92 -0.25
N SER A 250 14.54 -11.05 -0.95
CA SER A 250 13.34 -11.90 -1.03
C SER A 250 13.74 -13.37 -1.01
N ASP A 251 13.12 -14.17 -0.15
CA ASP A 251 13.23 -15.64 -0.18
C ASP A 251 12.17 -16.30 -1.09
N GLY A 252 11.48 -15.48 -1.89
CA GLY A 252 10.54 -15.91 -2.91
C GLY A 252 10.76 -15.22 -4.25
N HIS A 253 9.95 -15.62 -5.23
CA HIS A 253 9.96 -15.03 -6.58
C HIS A 253 9.18 -13.71 -6.60
N ILE A 254 9.71 -12.70 -7.30
CA ILE A 254 9.01 -11.44 -7.58
C ILE A 254 8.28 -11.55 -8.91
N GLN A 255 6.97 -11.32 -8.91
CA GLN A 255 6.14 -11.50 -10.10
C GLN A 255 5.86 -10.17 -10.80
N ALA A 256 5.87 -10.18 -12.14
CA ALA A 256 5.41 -9.07 -12.97
C ALA A 256 4.31 -9.51 -13.94
N GLY A 257 3.17 -8.83 -13.86
CA GLY A 257 2.00 -8.99 -14.74
C GLY A 257 2.12 -8.22 -16.04
N LYS A 258 1.01 -8.10 -16.77
CA LYS A 258 0.96 -7.48 -18.10
C LYS A 258 1.27 -5.99 -18.04
N ASN A 259 2.22 -5.51 -18.84
CA ASN A 259 2.76 -4.15 -18.74
C ASN A 259 3.30 -3.80 -17.34
N GLY A 260 3.52 -4.78 -16.47
CA GLY A 260 4.13 -4.57 -15.16
C GLY A 260 5.64 -4.30 -15.31
N LYS A 261 6.19 -3.41 -14.50
CA LYS A 261 7.62 -3.05 -14.57
C LYS A 261 8.29 -3.12 -13.21
N ILE A 262 9.43 -3.81 -13.15
CA ILE A 262 10.32 -3.84 -11.99
C ILE A 262 11.63 -3.16 -12.41
N THR A 263 12.07 -2.14 -11.66
CA THR A 263 13.33 -1.42 -11.87
C THR A 263 14.18 -1.50 -10.63
N LEU A 264 15.40 -2.01 -10.76
CA LEU A 264 16.40 -2.14 -9.70
C LEU A 264 17.57 -1.20 -10.02
N SER A 265 17.91 -0.32 -9.09
CA SER A 265 18.95 0.70 -9.28
C SER A 265 19.88 0.79 -8.07
N GLY A 266 21.09 1.32 -8.25
CA GLY A 266 21.84 1.86 -7.13
C GLY A 266 21.11 3.06 -6.49
N THR A 267 21.60 3.49 -5.33
CA THR A 267 21.04 4.60 -4.56
C THR A 267 21.52 5.91 -5.17
N PRO A 268 20.63 6.80 -5.64
CA PRO A 268 21.05 8.12 -6.13
C PRO A 268 21.80 8.91 -5.05
N VAL A 269 22.96 9.45 -5.39
CA VAL A 269 23.71 10.34 -4.49
C VAL A 269 23.08 11.73 -4.52
N LYS A 270 22.73 12.23 -3.33
CA LYS A 270 22.08 13.53 -3.17
C LYS A 270 22.91 14.66 -3.79
N ASP A 271 22.23 15.61 -4.40
CA ASP A 271 22.82 16.83 -4.99
C ASP A 271 23.82 16.55 -6.16
N THR A 272 23.74 15.37 -6.77
CA THR A 272 24.49 15.02 -7.99
C THR A 272 23.53 14.69 -9.15
N ALA A 273 23.97 14.90 -10.38
CA ALA A 273 23.11 14.70 -11.55
C ALA A 273 23.05 13.23 -12.04
N ASN A 274 24.12 12.46 -11.85
CA ASN A 274 24.24 11.08 -12.38
C ASN A 274 25.11 10.15 -11.51
N GLN A 275 25.31 10.46 -10.23
CA GLN A 275 26.07 9.58 -9.34
C GLN A 275 25.17 8.64 -8.54
N TYR A 276 25.57 7.37 -8.46
CA TYR A 276 24.82 6.31 -7.80
C TYR A 276 25.75 5.46 -6.93
N ALA A 277 25.35 5.20 -5.70
CA ALA A 277 25.97 4.23 -4.83
C ALA A 277 25.48 2.81 -5.20
N PRO A 278 26.38 1.84 -5.45
CA PRO A 278 25.97 0.49 -5.80
C PRO A 278 25.06 -0.17 -4.75
N ALA A 279 24.11 -0.99 -5.20
CA ALA A 279 23.14 -1.71 -4.36
C ALA A 279 22.96 -3.17 -4.81
N VAL A 280 22.61 -4.05 -3.87
CA VAL A 280 22.43 -5.49 -4.12
C VAL A 280 20.96 -5.88 -3.96
N TYR A 281 20.50 -6.69 -4.90
CA TYR A 281 19.17 -7.29 -4.96
C TYR A 281 19.32 -8.80 -4.93
N LEU A 282 18.87 -9.44 -3.85
CA LEU A 282 18.95 -10.89 -3.64
C LEU A 282 17.54 -11.45 -3.61
N THR A 283 17.22 -12.30 -4.59
CA THR A 283 15.90 -12.94 -4.70
C THR A 283 16.06 -14.40 -5.08
N ASP A 284 15.08 -15.23 -4.75
CA ASP A 284 15.00 -16.60 -5.29
C ASP A 284 14.73 -16.58 -6.81
N GLY A 285 14.03 -15.56 -7.31
CA GLY A 285 13.85 -15.36 -8.75
C GLY A 285 12.87 -14.26 -9.13
N TYR A 286 12.64 -14.14 -10.43
CA TYR A 286 11.71 -13.20 -11.05
C TYR A 286 10.82 -13.95 -12.04
N ASP A 287 9.50 -13.80 -11.92
CA ASP A 287 8.54 -14.41 -12.84
C ASP A 287 7.89 -13.32 -13.71
N LEU A 288 8.27 -13.29 -15.00
CA LEU A 288 7.69 -12.39 -15.99
C LEU A 288 6.54 -13.14 -16.69
N THR A 289 5.33 -12.97 -16.15
CA THR A 289 4.14 -13.76 -16.50
C THR A 289 3.19 -13.07 -17.46
N GLY A 290 3.28 -11.73 -17.58
CA GLY A 290 2.42 -10.95 -18.46
C GLY A 290 3.12 -10.46 -19.73
N ASP A 291 2.34 -10.27 -20.80
CA ASP A 291 2.84 -9.61 -22.01
C ASP A 291 3.32 -8.19 -21.71
N ASN A 292 4.43 -7.78 -22.31
CA ASN A 292 5.11 -6.51 -22.05
C ASN A 292 5.53 -6.32 -20.57
N ALA A 293 5.63 -7.39 -19.77
CA ALA A 293 6.31 -7.29 -18.48
C ALA A 293 7.78 -6.89 -18.70
N ALA A 294 8.32 -6.05 -17.81
CA ALA A 294 9.68 -5.54 -17.91
C ALA A 294 10.45 -5.68 -16.60
N LEU A 295 11.68 -6.19 -16.68
CA LEU A 295 12.67 -6.13 -15.60
C LEU A 295 13.87 -5.30 -16.06
N GLU A 296 14.19 -4.25 -15.32
CA GLU A 296 15.33 -3.36 -15.57
C GLU A 296 16.29 -3.41 -14.38
N ILE A 297 17.53 -3.83 -14.62
CA ILE A 297 18.63 -3.84 -13.65
C ILE A 297 19.64 -2.80 -14.12
N THR A 298 19.80 -1.69 -13.42
CA THR A 298 20.51 -0.52 -13.98
C THR A 298 21.29 0.28 -12.93
N ARG A 299 22.08 1.26 -13.37
CA ARG A 299 22.68 2.33 -12.54
C ARG A 299 23.30 1.88 -11.21
N GLY A 300 24.21 0.91 -11.26
CA GLY A 300 24.92 0.39 -10.08
C GLY A 300 24.20 -0.75 -9.35
N ALA A 301 23.15 -1.33 -9.94
CA ALA A 301 22.47 -2.49 -9.39
C ALA A 301 23.21 -3.80 -9.71
N HIS A 302 23.41 -4.62 -8.68
CA HIS A 302 23.70 -6.04 -8.81
C HIS A 302 22.46 -6.84 -8.40
N ALA A 303 21.91 -7.65 -9.29
CA ALA A 303 20.76 -8.51 -8.99
C ALA A 303 21.10 -9.99 -9.09
N SER A 304 20.52 -10.80 -8.20
CA SER A 304 20.55 -12.26 -8.28
C SER A 304 19.15 -12.89 -8.20
N GLY A 305 19.05 -14.10 -8.75
CA GLY A 305 17.82 -14.89 -8.81
C GLY A 305 17.46 -15.20 -10.25
N ASP A 306 17.00 -16.42 -10.52
CA ASP A 306 16.69 -16.84 -11.88
C ASP A 306 15.48 -16.06 -12.43
N ILE A 307 15.52 -15.73 -13.72
CA ILE A 307 14.40 -15.10 -14.42
C ILE A 307 13.65 -16.18 -15.20
N HIS A 308 12.35 -16.32 -14.93
CA HIS A 308 11.45 -17.14 -15.73
C HIS A 308 10.49 -16.27 -16.54
N ALA A 309 10.68 -16.23 -17.86
CA ALA A 309 9.84 -15.47 -18.78
C ALA A 309 8.88 -16.39 -19.55
N SER A 310 7.64 -16.51 -19.04
CA SER A 310 6.61 -17.34 -19.66
C SER A 310 5.76 -16.59 -20.71
N ALA A 311 5.79 -15.26 -20.69
CA ALA A 311 5.14 -14.37 -21.66
C ALA A 311 6.16 -13.50 -22.40
N ALA A 312 5.72 -12.83 -23.48
CA ALA A 312 6.60 -11.93 -24.23
C ALA A 312 6.96 -10.72 -23.35
N SER A 313 8.23 -10.61 -22.96
CA SER A 313 8.70 -9.66 -21.94
C SER A 313 10.06 -9.09 -22.29
N THR A 314 10.48 -8.07 -21.56
CA THR A 314 11.80 -7.45 -21.73
C THR A 314 12.63 -7.55 -20.47
N VAL A 315 13.92 -7.85 -20.65
CA VAL A 315 14.92 -7.81 -19.58
C VAL A 315 16.04 -6.87 -20.03
N THR A 316 16.29 -5.81 -19.27
CA THR A 316 17.39 -4.88 -19.53
C THR A 316 18.40 -4.95 -18.39
N ILE A 317 19.66 -5.18 -18.75
CA ILE A 317 20.78 -5.17 -17.81
C ILE A 317 21.72 -4.04 -18.24
N GLY A 318 21.84 -3.03 -17.40
CA GLY A 318 22.59 -1.80 -17.64
C GLY A 318 21.80 -0.72 -18.40
N SER A 319 22.51 0.20 -19.03
CA SER A 319 21.93 1.34 -19.76
C SER A 319 22.94 1.91 -20.76
N ASP A 320 22.45 2.44 -21.88
CA ASP A 320 23.26 3.25 -22.82
C ASP A 320 23.69 4.60 -22.21
N THR A 321 23.03 5.02 -21.13
CA THR A 321 23.41 6.16 -20.29
C THR A 321 23.91 5.65 -18.94
N PRO A 322 25.18 5.23 -18.84
CA PRO A 322 25.71 4.65 -17.61
C PRO A 322 25.75 5.69 -16.48
N ALA A 323 25.44 5.24 -15.26
CA ALA A 323 25.66 6.02 -14.05
C ALA A 323 27.16 6.20 -13.77
N GLU A 324 27.53 7.33 -13.17
CA GLU A 324 28.81 7.46 -12.49
C GLU A 324 28.70 6.73 -11.13
N LEU A 325 29.49 5.68 -10.92
CA LEU A 325 29.43 4.94 -9.67
C LEU A 325 30.20 5.71 -8.61
N ALA A 326 29.50 6.10 -7.54
CA ALA A 326 30.08 6.83 -6.43
C ALA A 326 31.07 5.94 -5.67
N SER A 327 32.10 6.57 -5.08
CA SER A 327 32.94 5.88 -4.12
C SER A 327 32.08 5.40 -2.95
N ALA A 328 32.28 4.15 -2.52
CA ALA A 328 31.46 3.56 -1.50
C ALA A 328 31.55 4.32 -0.16
N GLU A 329 30.43 4.90 0.27
CA GLU A 329 30.31 5.56 1.57
C GLU A 329 30.00 4.56 2.70
N THR A 330 29.54 3.36 2.35
CA THR A 330 29.20 2.27 3.28
C THR A 330 29.86 0.97 2.89
N ALA A 331 30.10 0.07 3.86
CA ALA A 331 30.62 -1.27 3.59
C ALA A 331 29.69 -2.07 2.67
N ALA A 332 28.37 -1.91 2.81
CA ALA A 332 27.38 -2.55 1.95
C ALA A 332 27.52 -2.08 0.49
N SER A 333 27.69 -0.78 0.26
CA SER A 333 27.88 -0.25 -1.10
C SER A 333 29.24 -0.63 -1.68
N ALA A 334 30.29 -0.73 -0.86
CA ALA A 334 31.61 -1.21 -1.28
C ALA A 334 31.55 -2.67 -1.75
N PHE A 335 30.85 -3.51 -0.98
CA PHE A 335 30.59 -4.89 -1.33
C PHE A 335 29.77 -4.98 -2.63
N ALA A 336 28.66 -4.24 -2.72
CA ALA A 336 27.84 -4.17 -3.93
C ALA A 336 28.65 -3.78 -5.17
N GLY A 337 29.50 -2.76 -5.05
CA GLY A 337 30.38 -2.32 -6.13
C GLY A 337 31.40 -3.36 -6.56
N SER A 338 31.88 -4.20 -5.64
CA SER A 338 32.80 -5.30 -5.98
C SER A 338 32.14 -6.37 -6.86
N LEU A 339 30.83 -6.61 -6.68
CA LEU A 339 30.07 -7.58 -7.47
C LEU A 339 29.77 -7.10 -8.90
N LEU A 340 29.94 -5.80 -9.17
CA LEU A 340 29.73 -5.26 -10.52
C LEU A 340 30.91 -5.55 -11.47
N GLU A 341 32.08 -5.95 -10.96
CA GLU A 341 33.31 -6.20 -11.73
C GLU A 341 33.69 -5.09 -12.74
N GLY A 342 33.38 -3.84 -12.41
CA GLY A 342 33.66 -2.67 -13.26
C GLY A 342 32.58 -2.34 -14.30
N TYR A 343 31.48 -3.10 -14.35
CA TYR A 343 30.31 -2.80 -15.17
C TYR A 343 29.33 -1.87 -14.44
N ASN A 344 28.36 -1.30 -15.16
CA ASN A 344 27.35 -0.42 -14.57
C ASN A 344 26.18 -1.18 -13.95
N ALA A 345 25.96 -2.42 -14.36
CA ALA A 345 24.95 -3.30 -13.78
C ALA A 345 25.42 -4.74 -13.90
N ALA A 346 25.01 -5.58 -12.96
CA ALA A 346 25.33 -7.00 -12.96
C ALA A 346 24.10 -7.84 -12.65
N PHE A 347 24.00 -8.99 -13.31
CA PHE A 347 22.97 -9.99 -13.06
C PHE A 347 23.61 -11.36 -12.88
N ASN A 348 23.19 -12.08 -11.85
CA ASN A 348 23.60 -13.45 -11.58
C ASN A 348 22.37 -14.38 -11.53
N GLY A 349 22.25 -15.27 -12.51
CA GLY A 349 21.12 -16.19 -12.64
C GLY A 349 20.96 -16.72 -14.06
N ALA A 350 20.11 -17.73 -14.21
CA ALA A 350 19.64 -18.20 -15.51
C ALA A 350 18.45 -17.36 -16.00
N ILE A 351 18.29 -17.25 -17.33
CA ILE A 351 17.08 -16.68 -17.94
C ILE A 351 16.40 -17.78 -18.76
N THR A 352 15.18 -18.15 -18.39
CA THR A 352 14.45 -19.30 -18.94
C THR A 352 13.10 -18.91 -19.55
N GLY A 353 12.44 -19.87 -20.19
CA GLY A 353 11.12 -19.70 -20.81
C GLY A 353 11.16 -19.30 -22.29
N GLY A 354 12.26 -18.73 -22.78
CA GLY A 354 12.47 -18.49 -24.22
C GLY A 354 11.62 -17.36 -24.82
N ARG A 355 10.98 -16.54 -23.98
CA ARG A 355 10.05 -15.48 -24.40
C ARG A 355 10.53 -14.05 -24.13
N ALA A 356 11.59 -13.89 -23.34
CA ALA A 356 12.17 -12.58 -23.05
C ALA A 356 13.10 -12.08 -24.16
N ASP A 357 12.94 -10.81 -24.52
CA ASP A 357 13.94 -10.03 -25.25
C ASP A 357 14.92 -9.42 -24.26
N VAL A 358 16.20 -9.78 -24.38
CA VAL A 358 17.25 -9.36 -23.44
C VAL A 358 18.15 -8.31 -24.08
N SER A 359 18.35 -7.20 -23.38
CA SER A 359 19.29 -6.15 -23.79
C SER A 359 20.33 -5.88 -22.70
N MET A 360 21.61 -5.88 -23.09
CA MET A 360 22.74 -5.67 -22.20
C MET A 360 23.59 -4.48 -22.65
N HIS A 361 23.83 -3.53 -21.75
CA HIS A 361 24.58 -2.31 -22.03
C HIS A 361 25.50 -1.95 -20.87
N ASN A 362 26.82 -2.05 -21.07
CA ASN A 362 27.80 -1.88 -19.99
C ASN A 362 27.45 -2.76 -18.77
N ALA A 363 27.22 -4.04 -19.02
CA ALA A 363 26.67 -4.98 -18.05
C ALA A 363 27.46 -6.28 -17.95
N LEU A 364 27.38 -6.90 -16.76
CA LEU A 364 27.82 -8.26 -16.50
C LEU A 364 26.61 -9.19 -16.36
N TRP A 365 26.65 -10.34 -17.03
CA TRP A 365 25.74 -11.44 -16.75
C TRP A 365 26.54 -12.70 -16.44
N THR A 366 26.45 -13.16 -15.19
CA THR A 366 26.98 -14.45 -14.75
C THR A 366 25.86 -15.49 -14.84
N LEU A 367 26.06 -16.50 -15.69
CA LEU A 367 25.08 -17.56 -15.94
C LEU A 367 25.03 -18.50 -14.73
N GLY A 368 23.87 -18.52 -14.06
CA GLY A 368 23.57 -19.48 -12.97
C GLY A 368 23.18 -20.88 -13.47
N GLY A 369 22.94 -21.04 -14.78
CA GLY A 369 22.53 -22.28 -15.41
C GLY A 369 22.18 -22.09 -16.89
N ASP A 370 21.65 -23.15 -17.51
CA ASP A 370 21.20 -23.12 -18.90
C ASP A 370 20.14 -22.03 -19.11
N SER A 371 20.33 -21.23 -20.16
CA SER A 371 19.45 -20.08 -20.45
C SER A 371 18.85 -20.18 -21.86
N ALA A 372 17.57 -19.84 -21.96
CA ALA A 372 16.81 -19.80 -23.20
C ALA A 372 16.03 -18.47 -23.27
N ILE A 373 16.33 -17.67 -24.29
CA ILE A 373 15.82 -16.31 -24.49
C ILE A 373 15.33 -16.14 -25.93
N HIS A 374 14.44 -15.18 -26.18
CA HIS A 374 13.90 -14.93 -27.51
C HIS A 374 14.93 -14.22 -28.40
N SER A 375 15.44 -13.09 -27.93
CA SER A 375 16.49 -12.32 -28.59
C SER A 375 17.48 -11.77 -27.58
N LEU A 376 18.69 -11.45 -28.06
CA LEU A 376 19.76 -10.90 -27.24
C LEU A 376 20.48 -9.77 -27.99
N THR A 377 20.54 -8.60 -27.36
CA THR A 377 21.37 -7.48 -27.81
C THR A 377 22.45 -7.19 -26.77
N VAL A 378 23.71 -7.14 -27.18
CA VAL A 378 24.85 -6.96 -26.26
C VAL A 378 25.73 -5.82 -26.72
N ARG A 379 26.00 -4.85 -25.83
CA ARG A 379 26.90 -3.71 -26.08
C ARG A 379 27.80 -3.48 -24.86
N ASN A 380 29.12 -3.45 -25.06
CA ASN A 380 30.12 -3.21 -24.01
C ASN A 380 29.91 -4.07 -22.75
N SER A 381 29.47 -5.31 -22.93
CA SER A 381 29.02 -6.17 -21.84
C SER A 381 29.75 -7.51 -21.87
N ARG A 382 29.71 -8.24 -20.77
CA ARG A 382 30.28 -9.58 -20.65
C ARG A 382 29.23 -10.57 -20.18
N ILE A 383 29.25 -11.75 -20.79
CA ILE A 383 28.51 -12.92 -20.34
C ILE A 383 29.56 -13.97 -19.95
N SER A 384 29.45 -14.52 -18.75
CA SER A 384 30.35 -15.56 -18.24
C SER A 384 29.54 -16.71 -17.67
N SER A 385 29.96 -17.94 -17.96
CA SER A 385 29.56 -19.11 -17.19
C SER A 385 30.64 -19.41 -16.14
N GLU A 386 30.21 -19.68 -14.91
CA GLU A 386 31.05 -20.37 -13.95
C GLU A 386 30.89 -21.87 -14.21
N GLY A 387 32.03 -22.55 -14.45
CA GLY A 387 32.09 -23.96 -14.86
C GLY A 387 32.43 -24.91 -13.73
#